data_AF-A0A7X7TD88-F1
#
_entry.id   AF-A0A7X7TD88-F1
#
_cell.length_a   1.000
_cell.length_b   1.000
_cell.length_c   1.000
_cell.angle_alpha   90.00
_cell.angle_beta   90.00
_cell.angle_gamma   90.00
#
_symmetry.space_group_name_H-M   'P 1'
#
loop_
_entity.id
_entity.type
_entity.pdbx_description
1 polymer ?
#
loop_
_entity_poly.entity_id
_entity_poly.type
_entity_poly.pdbx_seq_one_letter_code
_entity_poly.pdbx_strand_id
1 'polypeptide(L)'
;ADLCGPDSTADQRRLTYARTLAALTEFWRTHRQCAGVLNFCGLGYSRNGTAERPLGGATSDNFIDLENLNYEPYFEQYIREAFDPVGVMLDVWAETLPARSEQNFKAVVINDLPADFAGTLRFSLTRDGKTVAEQRQDCKVPGFGRVEFAFAMKLAAEPGQYTLIAERIDPQGKVVRSLRDFKLIDPTEFDRTSDEAN
;
A
#
# COMPACT_ATOMS: atom_id res chain seq x y z
N ALA A 1 15.79 -0.04 9.57
CA ALA A 1 15.83 1.43 9.68
C ALA A 1 14.48 1.89 10.24
N ASP A 2 14.44 2.91 11.10
CA ASP A 2 13.18 3.49 11.58
C ASP A 2 12.57 4.36 10.47
N LEU A 3 11.58 3.82 9.74
CA LEU A 3 10.90 4.50 8.62
C LEU A 3 10.19 5.79 9.06
N CYS A 4 9.89 5.94 10.35
CA CYS A 4 9.15 7.07 10.89
C CYS A 4 10.09 8.09 11.58
N GLY A 5 11.34 7.73 11.85
CA GLY A 5 12.26 8.54 12.63
C GLY A 5 11.96 8.57 14.14
N PRO A 6 12.89 9.10 14.95
CA PRO A 6 12.83 9.00 16.41
C PRO A 6 11.64 9.74 17.03
N ASP A 7 11.19 10.84 16.43
CA ASP A 7 10.15 11.73 16.99
C ASP A 7 8.72 11.36 16.57
N SER A 8 8.53 10.24 15.87
CA SER A 8 7.20 9.84 15.38
C SER A 8 6.25 9.40 16.48
N THR A 9 5.01 9.89 16.39
CA THR A 9 3.91 9.54 17.30
C THR A 9 3.47 8.08 17.10
N ALA A 10 2.77 7.53 18.09
CA ALA A 10 2.21 6.19 17.99
C ALA A 10 1.23 6.03 16.80
N ASP A 11 0.46 7.08 16.50
CA ASP A 11 -0.47 7.09 15.36
C ASP A 11 0.26 7.03 14.02
N GLN A 12 1.30 7.86 13.86
CA GLN A 12 2.16 7.84 12.66
C GLN A 12 2.80 6.47 12.45
N ARG A 13 3.29 5.84 13.52
CA ARG A 13 3.89 4.51 13.45
C ARG A 13 2.85 3.44 13.05
N ARG A 14 1.62 3.51 13.56
CA ARG A 14 0.53 2.60 13.15
C ARG A 14 0.16 2.77 11.68
N LEU A 15 0.02 4.01 11.22
CA LEU A 15 -0.27 4.31 9.83
C LEU A 15 0.84 3.77 8.90
N THR A 16 2.10 4.06 9.20
CA THR A 16 3.24 3.55 8.42
C THR A 16 3.25 2.02 8.43
N TYR A 17 3.11 1.40 9.61
CA TYR A 17 3.06 -0.06 9.72
C TYR A 17 1.95 -0.68 8.85
N ALA A 18 0.72 -0.18 8.93
CA ALA A 18 -0.41 -0.71 8.18
C ALA A 18 -0.21 -0.56 6.66
N ARG A 19 0.29 0.59 6.19
CA ARG A 19 0.53 0.83 4.76
C ARG A 19 1.69 0.00 4.21
N THR A 20 2.78 -0.15 4.97
CA THR A 20 3.89 -1.00 4.57
C THR A 20 3.49 -2.48 4.54
N LEU A 21 2.74 -2.95 5.55
CA LEU A 21 2.24 -4.32 5.58
C LEU A 21 1.26 -4.61 4.43
N ALA A 22 0.40 -3.66 4.09
CA ALA A 22 -0.48 -3.75 2.92
C ALA A 22 0.32 -3.86 1.62
N ALA A 23 1.30 -2.97 1.39
CA ALA A 23 2.15 -3.00 0.20
C ALA A 23 2.92 -4.33 0.07
N LEU A 24 3.45 -4.87 1.18
CA LEU A 24 4.11 -6.18 1.18
C LEU A 24 3.13 -7.32 0.87
N THR A 25 1.91 -7.27 1.41
CA THR A 25 0.86 -8.25 1.13
C THR A 25 0.47 -8.23 -0.35
N GLU A 26 0.26 -7.04 -0.90
CA GLU A 26 -0.03 -6.82 -2.32
C GLU A 26 1.07 -7.40 -3.22
N PHE A 27 2.35 -7.16 -2.89
CA PHE A 27 3.50 -7.69 -3.62
C PHE A 27 3.44 -9.22 -3.75
N TRP A 28 3.37 -9.91 -2.61
CA TRP A 28 3.36 -11.37 -2.62
C TRP A 28 2.14 -11.95 -3.35
N ARG A 29 0.96 -11.37 -3.12
CA ARG A 29 -0.28 -11.84 -3.75
C ARG A 29 -0.26 -11.65 -5.26
N THR A 30 0.13 -10.46 -5.73
CA THR A 30 -0.02 -10.12 -7.15
C THR A 30 0.99 -10.78 -8.06
N HIS A 31 2.14 -11.21 -7.56
CA HIS A 31 3.12 -11.95 -8.36
C HIS A 31 2.77 -13.44 -8.53
N ARG A 32 1.85 -13.99 -7.72
CA ARG A 32 1.41 -15.39 -7.75
C ARG A 32 2.56 -16.42 -7.74
N GLN A 33 3.71 -16.06 -7.16
CA GLN A 33 4.88 -16.95 -7.00
C GLN A 33 4.82 -17.76 -5.69
N CYS A 34 3.95 -17.38 -4.77
CA CYS A 34 3.64 -18.12 -3.55
C CYS A 34 2.17 -18.57 -3.56
N ALA A 35 1.88 -19.71 -2.94
CA ALA A 35 0.52 -20.25 -2.84
C ALA A 35 -0.38 -19.44 -1.90
N GLY A 36 0.20 -18.65 -0.99
CA GLY A 36 -0.56 -17.82 -0.07
C GLY A 36 0.32 -16.90 0.77
N VAL A 37 -0.32 -15.86 1.30
CA VAL A 37 0.24 -14.93 2.29
C VAL A 37 -0.55 -15.10 3.57
N LEU A 38 0.15 -15.32 4.68
CA LEU A 38 -0.45 -15.46 5.99
C LEU A 38 0.00 -14.29 6.85
N ASN A 39 -0.94 -13.52 7.39
CA ASN A 39 -0.61 -12.55 8.42
C ASN A 39 -0.17 -13.29 9.69
N PHE A 40 0.97 -12.89 10.25
CA PHE A 40 1.47 -13.47 11.50
C PHE A 40 0.45 -13.22 12.63
N CYS A 41 0.29 -14.23 13.49
CA CYS A 41 -0.92 -14.57 14.26
C CYS A 41 -1.72 -13.43 14.93
N GLY A 42 -3.05 -13.65 15.05
CA GLY A 42 -3.92 -12.86 15.93
C GLY A 42 -3.90 -13.40 17.37
N LEU A 43 -4.05 -12.52 18.37
CA LEU A 43 -3.96 -12.84 19.79
C LEU A 43 -2.60 -13.42 20.20
N GLY A 44 -1.55 -13.00 19.50
CA GLY A 44 -0.17 -13.38 19.79
C GLY A 44 0.30 -12.77 21.12
N TYR A 45 0.95 -13.57 21.95
CA TYR A 45 1.43 -13.15 23.27
C TYR A 45 2.95 -13.09 23.32
N SER A 46 3.49 -11.88 23.46
CA SER A 46 4.91 -11.64 23.67
C SER A 46 5.21 -11.48 25.16
N ARG A 47 6.35 -12.02 25.58
CA ARG A 47 6.84 -11.90 26.95
C ARG A 47 8.20 -11.26 26.98
N ASN A 48 8.39 -10.35 27.92
CA ASN A 48 9.72 -10.04 28.39
C ASN A 48 10.25 -11.26 29.18
N GLY A 49 11.29 -11.93 28.67
CA GLY A 49 11.89 -13.13 29.29
C GLY A 49 12.53 -12.88 30.66
N THR A 50 12.61 -11.63 31.12
CA THR A 50 13.20 -11.24 32.41
C THR A 50 12.17 -10.91 33.50
N ALA A 51 10.86 -10.94 33.20
CA ALA A 51 9.79 -10.68 34.18
C ALA A 51 9.08 -11.98 34.62
N GLU A 52 8.76 -12.10 35.92
CA GLU A 52 7.96 -13.21 36.45
C GLU A 52 6.48 -13.06 36.10
N ARG A 53 5.79 -14.19 35.86
CA ARG A 53 4.36 -14.21 35.54
C ARG A 53 3.52 -13.68 36.72
N PRO A 54 2.42 -12.94 36.45
CA PRO A 54 1.83 -12.63 35.14
C PRO A 54 2.35 -11.33 34.50
N LEU A 55 3.39 -10.70 35.06
CA LEU A 55 3.89 -9.39 34.62
C LEU A 55 4.74 -9.51 33.34
N GLY A 56 4.76 -8.46 32.53
CA GLY A 56 5.65 -8.36 31.35
C GLY A 56 5.14 -9.06 30.09
N GLY A 57 3.85 -9.40 30.02
CA GLY A 57 3.19 -9.86 28.82
C GLY A 57 2.58 -8.70 28.03
N ALA A 58 2.76 -8.70 26.71
CA ALA A 58 2.09 -7.77 25.80
C ALA A 58 1.50 -8.57 24.62
N THR A 59 0.30 -8.20 24.20
CA THR A 59 -0.25 -8.74 22.95
C THR A 59 0.49 -8.10 21.78
N SER A 60 1.06 -8.91 20.91
CA SER A 60 1.79 -8.46 19.71
C SER A 60 0.95 -8.73 18.47
N ASP A 61 -0.21 -8.11 18.43
CA ASP A 61 -1.14 -8.18 17.33
C ASP A 61 -1.68 -6.80 16.96
N ASN A 62 -2.72 -6.79 16.13
CA ASN A 62 -3.31 -5.58 15.58
C ASN A 62 -4.66 -5.22 16.20
N PHE A 63 -4.97 -5.71 17.40
CA PHE A 63 -6.19 -5.31 18.12
C PHE A 63 -5.91 -4.11 19.02
N ILE A 64 -6.82 -3.14 19.01
CA ILE A 64 -6.80 -2.00 19.94
C ILE A 64 -7.73 -2.22 21.13
N ASP A 65 -8.68 -3.15 20.99
CA ASP A 65 -9.59 -3.61 22.03
C ASP A 65 -9.78 -5.12 21.88
N LEU A 66 -9.18 -5.87 22.81
CA LEU A 66 -9.15 -7.34 22.79
C LEU A 66 -10.46 -7.97 23.26
N GLU A 67 -11.25 -7.28 24.09
CA GLU A 67 -12.50 -7.82 24.62
C GLU A 67 -13.57 -7.89 23.51
N ASN A 68 -13.60 -6.86 22.67
CA ASN A 68 -14.53 -6.75 21.55
C ASN A 68 -13.93 -7.18 20.21
N LEU A 69 -12.65 -7.57 20.18
CA LEU A 69 -11.90 -7.94 18.98
C LEU A 69 -11.90 -6.83 17.91
N ASN A 70 -11.74 -5.57 18.34
CA ASN A 70 -11.63 -4.44 17.42
C ASN A 70 -10.19 -4.29 16.96
N TYR A 71 -10.00 -4.37 15.65
CA TYR A 71 -8.72 -4.09 15.02
C TYR A 71 -8.34 -2.61 15.16
N GLU A 72 -7.05 -2.33 15.11
CA GLU A 72 -6.52 -1.00 14.89
C GLU A 72 -7.05 -0.47 13.54
N PRO A 73 -7.61 0.76 13.48
CA PRO A 73 -8.34 1.22 12.30
C PRO A 73 -7.54 1.26 10.99
N TYR A 74 -6.26 1.66 11.03
CA TYR A 74 -5.43 1.66 9.82
C TYR A 74 -5.13 0.23 9.36
N PHE A 75 -4.79 -0.67 10.28
CA PHE A 75 -4.62 -2.09 9.97
C PHE A 75 -5.88 -2.65 9.31
N GLU A 76 -7.05 -2.46 9.94
CA GLU A 76 -8.31 -2.95 9.41
C GLU A 76 -8.57 -2.42 8.00
N GLN A 77 -8.37 -1.12 7.78
CA GLN A 77 -8.61 -0.50 6.48
C GLN A 77 -7.66 -1.05 5.40
N TYR A 78 -6.34 -0.93 5.60
CA TYR A 78 -5.37 -1.21 4.54
C TYR A 78 -5.17 -2.71 4.31
N ILE A 79 -5.22 -3.53 5.35
CA ILE A 79 -5.05 -4.98 5.22
C ILE A 79 -6.30 -5.64 4.63
N ARG A 80 -7.50 -5.16 4.97
CA ARG A 80 -8.74 -5.62 4.33
C ARG A 80 -8.71 -5.39 2.82
N GLU A 81 -8.23 -4.23 2.39
CA GLU A 81 -8.08 -3.90 0.97
C GLU A 81 -6.97 -4.76 0.32
N ALA A 82 -5.81 -4.90 0.97
CA ALA A 82 -4.70 -5.71 0.47
C ALA A 82 -5.03 -7.21 0.36
N PHE A 83 -6.00 -7.73 1.12
CA PHE A 83 -6.51 -9.10 1.04
C PHE A 83 -7.80 -9.25 0.22
N ASP A 84 -8.27 -8.19 -0.45
CA ASP A 84 -9.47 -8.30 -1.27
C ASP A 84 -9.31 -9.36 -2.39
N PRO A 85 -10.30 -10.22 -2.66
CA PRO A 85 -10.20 -11.25 -3.68
C PRO A 85 -9.91 -10.71 -5.08
N VAL A 86 -10.39 -9.50 -5.39
CA VAL A 86 -10.02 -8.76 -6.60
C VAL A 86 -9.14 -7.59 -6.18
N GLY A 87 -7.88 -7.90 -5.92
CA GLY A 87 -6.89 -6.97 -5.40
C GLY A 87 -6.21 -6.14 -6.50
N VAL A 88 -5.69 -4.97 -6.11
CA VAL A 88 -4.85 -4.11 -6.94
C VAL A 88 -3.54 -3.84 -6.21
N MET A 89 -2.44 -3.76 -6.95
CA MET A 89 -1.13 -3.35 -6.45
C MET A 89 -0.55 -2.29 -7.37
N LEU A 90 -0.08 -1.18 -6.81
CA LEU A 90 0.87 -0.28 -7.47
C LEU A 90 2.28 -0.88 -7.44
N ASP A 91 2.86 -1.09 -8.61
CA ASP A 91 4.25 -1.56 -8.76
C ASP A 91 5.19 -0.36 -8.83
N VAL A 92 5.28 0.36 -7.71
CA VAL A 92 6.12 1.55 -7.53
C VAL A 92 6.72 1.47 -6.13
N TRP A 93 8.04 1.43 -6.05
CA TRP A 93 8.80 1.27 -4.80
C TRP A 93 9.80 2.39 -4.54
N ALA A 94 9.89 3.36 -5.46
CA ALA A 94 10.77 4.51 -5.32
C ALA A 94 10.30 5.42 -4.18
N GLU A 95 11.21 5.78 -3.28
CA GLU A 95 10.95 6.76 -2.22
C GLU A 95 10.97 8.20 -2.76
N THR A 96 11.69 8.42 -3.86
CA THR A 96 11.82 9.70 -4.54
C THR A 96 11.60 9.57 -6.04
N LEU A 97 11.02 10.60 -6.66
CA LEU A 97 10.87 10.71 -8.12
C LEU A 97 11.17 12.16 -8.55
N PRO A 98 11.66 12.38 -9.79
CA PRO A 98 11.90 13.72 -10.27
C PRO A 98 10.58 14.44 -10.55
N ALA A 99 10.44 15.65 -10.00
CA ALA A 99 9.37 16.57 -10.38
C ALA A 99 9.46 16.92 -11.87
N ARG A 100 8.37 17.43 -12.46
CA ARG A 100 8.31 17.92 -13.86
C ARG A 100 8.77 16.87 -14.89
N SER A 101 8.57 15.59 -14.57
CA SER A 101 8.95 14.45 -15.40
C SER A 101 7.73 13.72 -15.95
N GLU A 102 7.94 12.81 -16.90
CA GLU A 102 6.95 11.84 -17.34
C GLU A 102 7.27 10.48 -16.72
N GLN A 103 6.30 9.89 -16.04
CA GLN A 103 6.44 8.60 -15.36
C GLN A 103 5.43 7.60 -15.93
N ASN A 104 5.89 6.36 -16.13
CA ASN A 104 5.04 5.24 -16.51
C ASN A 104 4.81 4.36 -15.30
N PHE A 105 3.73 4.63 -14.57
CA PHE A 105 3.35 3.83 -13.42
C PHE A 105 2.66 2.54 -13.87
N LYS A 106 2.89 1.47 -13.11
CA LYS A 106 2.23 0.18 -13.33
C LYS A 106 1.33 -0.14 -12.15
N ALA A 107 0.17 -0.74 -12.44
CA ALA A 107 -0.53 -1.55 -11.45
C ALA A 107 -0.79 -2.95 -11.97
N VAL A 108 -0.89 -3.87 -11.02
CA VAL A 108 -1.29 -5.24 -11.24
C VAL A 108 -2.63 -5.45 -10.58
N VAL A 109 -3.61 -5.97 -11.32
CA VAL A 109 -4.89 -6.41 -10.75
C VAL A 109 -4.93 -7.93 -10.80
N ILE A 110 -5.25 -8.55 -9.68
CA ILE A 110 -5.50 -9.99 -9.59
C ILE A 110 -6.96 -10.27 -9.34
N ASN A 111 -7.39 -11.46 -9.73
CA ASN A 111 -8.72 -11.98 -9.43
C ASN A 111 -8.56 -13.39 -8.88
N ASP A 112 -8.82 -13.58 -7.59
CA ASP A 112 -8.78 -14.89 -6.93
C ASP A 112 -10.13 -15.61 -6.98
N LEU A 113 -11.13 -15.04 -7.66
CA LEU A 113 -12.44 -15.63 -7.87
C LEU A 113 -12.50 -16.39 -9.20
N PRO A 114 -13.36 -17.41 -9.33
CA PRO A 114 -13.54 -18.15 -10.57
C PRO A 114 -14.23 -17.36 -11.68
N ALA A 115 -15.05 -16.37 -11.34
CA ALA A 115 -15.75 -15.54 -12.31
C ALA A 115 -14.84 -14.42 -12.82
N ASP A 116 -15.00 -14.06 -14.11
CA ASP A 116 -14.33 -12.91 -14.67
C ASP A 116 -14.75 -11.62 -13.95
N PHE A 117 -13.77 -10.75 -13.72
CA PHE A 117 -13.99 -9.43 -13.17
C PHE A 117 -14.03 -8.37 -14.28
N ALA A 118 -14.98 -7.44 -14.17
CA ALA A 118 -15.03 -6.22 -14.97
C ALA A 118 -15.36 -5.02 -14.08
N GLY A 119 -14.62 -3.93 -14.25
CA GLY A 119 -14.81 -2.69 -13.50
C GLY A 119 -13.94 -1.56 -14.04
N THR A 120 -13.64 -0.59 -13.19
CA THR A 120 -12.82 0.58 -13.53
C THR A 120 -11.58 0.61 -12.64
N LEU A 121 -10.43 0.95 -13.24
CA LEU A 121 -9.22 1.26 -12.52
C LEU A 121 -8.98 2.77 -12.59
N ARG A 122 -9.00 3.44 -11.44
CA ARG A 122 -8.74 4.88 -11.30
C ARG A 122 -7.37 5.09 -10.68
N PHE A 123 -6.58 5.95 -11.29
CA PHE A 123 -5.24 6.32 -10.84
C PHE A 123 -5.23 7.78 -10.46
N SER A 124 -4.84 8.08 -9.22
CA SER A 124 -4.89 9.43 -8.67
C SER A 124 -3.55 9.77 -8.03
N LEU A 125 -2.99 10.93 -8.37
CA LEU A 125 -1.89 11.54 -7.63
C LEU A 125 -2.48 12.58 -6.69
N THR A 126 -2.15 12.49 -5.42
CA THR A 126 -2.67 13.40 -4.38
C THR A 126 -1.55 14.11 -3.63
N ARG A 127 -1.84 15.33 -3.18
CA ARG A 127 -1.00 16.14 -2.29
C ARG A 127 -1.89 16.81 -1.27
N ASP A 128 -1.52 16.74 0.01
CA ASP A 128 -2.28 17.33 1.11
C ASP A 128 -3.78 16.95 1.08
N GLY A 129 -4.06 15.69 0.72
CA GLY A 129 -5.41 15.14 0.59
C GLY A 129 -6.20 15.58 -0.66
N LYS A 130 -5.59 16.36 -1.57
CA LYS A 130 -6.24 16.83 -2.81
C LYS A 130 -5.68 16.09 -4.03
N THR A 131 -6.56 15.62 -4.90
CA THR A 131 -6.18 15.06 -6.19
C THR A 131 -5.62 16.16 -7.09
N VAL A 132 -4.38 15.99 -7.55
CA VAL A 132 -3.70 16.91 -8.48
C VAL A 132 -3.63 16.37 -9.91
N ALA A 133 -3.76 15.05 -10.08
CA ALA A 133 -3.87 14.41 -11.37
C ALA A 133 -4.69 13.12 -11.23
N GLU A 134 -5.48 12.78 -12.26
CA GLU A 134 -6.28 11.56 -12.29
C GLU A 134 -6.34 10.97 -13.70
N GLN A 135 -6.35 9.64 -13.80
CA GLN A 135 -6.65 8.88 -15.01
C GLN A 135 -7.56 7.71 -14.69
N ARG A 136 -8.28 7.21 -15.71
CA ARG A 136 -9.15 6.03 -15.59
C ARG A 136 -8.97 5.11 -16.79
N GLN A 137 -9.07 3.81 -16.54
CA GLN A 137 -9.07 2.77 -17.57
C GLN A 137 -10.09 1.69 -17.22
N ASP A 138 -10.67 1.07 -18.25
CA ASP A 138 -11.48 -0.14 -18.06
C ASP A 138 -10.58 -1.27 -17.56
N CYS A 139 -11.07 -2.02 -16.57
CA CYS A 139 -10.35 -3.13 -15.96
C CYS A 139 -11.12 -4.42 -16.20
N LYS A 140 -10.49 -5.36 -16.91
CA LYS A 140 -11.01 -6.73 -17.10
C LYS A 140 -9.95 -7.72 -16.69
N VAL A 141 -10.29 -8.64 -15.79
CA VAL A 141 -9.38 -9.66 -15.28
C VAL A 141 -10.09 -11.01 -15.32
N PRO A 142 -9.57 -12.00 -16.07
CA PRO A 142 -10.16 -13.34 -16.09
C PRO A 142 -10.27 -13.95 -14.69
N GLY A 143 -11.18 -14.89 -14.52
CA GLY A 143 -11.23 -15.74 -13.32
C GLY A 143 -9.87 -16.37 -13.02
N PHE A 144 -9.43 -16.34 -11.75
CA PHE A 144 -8.09 -16.76 -11.31
C PHE A 144 -6.92 -16.05 -12.03
N GLY A 145 -7.21 -14.93 -12.70
CA GLY A 145 -6.29 -14.23 -13.58
C GLY A 145 -5.47 -13.13 -12.90
N ARG A 146 -4.63 -12.52 -13.72
CA ARG A 146 -3.79 -11.36 -13.40
C ARG A 146 -3.64 -10.52 -14.67
N VAL A 147 -3.76 -9.20 -14.56
CA VAL A 147 -3.53 -8.26 -15.66
C VAL A 147 -2.72 -7.07 -15.17
N GLU A 148 -1.78 -6.61 -15.99
CA GLU A 148 -1.00 -5.41 -15.76
C GLU A 148 -1.59 -4.23 -16.53
N PHE A 149 -1.59 -3.07 -15.90
CA PHE A 149 -2.05 -1.80 -16.46
C PHE A 149 -0.94 -0.77 -16.34
N ALA A 150 -0.79 0.07 -17.36
CA ALA A 150 0.21 1.12 -17.41
C ALA A 150 -0.45 2.50 -17.54
N PHE A 151 0.09 3.46 -16.81
CA PHE A 151 -0.40 4.83 -16.73
C PHE A 151 0.75 5.80 -16.97
N ALA A 152 0.78 6.39 -18.16
CA ALA A 152 1.71 7.47 -18.48
C ALA A 152 1.20 8.78 -17.86
N MET A 153 1.91 9.32 -16.89
CA MET A 153 1.52 10.52 -16.16
C MET A 153 2.61 11.58 -16.21
N LYS A 154 2.23 12.79 -16.60
CA LYS A 154 3.08 13.97 -16.50
C LYS A 154 3.02 14.50 -15.07
N LEU A 155 4.11 14.36 -14.34
CA LEU A 155 4.28 14.88 -13.00
C LEU A 155 4.64 16.36 -13.04
N ALA A 156 3.71 17.23 -13.46
CA ALA A 156 3.91 18.69 -13.44
C ALA A 156 3.89 19.30 -12.01
N ALA A 157 4.14 18.46 -11.00
CA ALA A 157 3.97 18.74 -9.60
C ALA A 157 5.21 19.42 -9.01
N GLU A 158 4.98 20.34 -8.07
CA GLU A 158 6.06 20.96 -7.29
C GLU A 158 6.71 19.92 -6.37
N PRO A 159 8.02 20.07 -6.04
CA PRO A 159 8.65 19.23 -5.05
C PRO A 159 7.87 19.15 -3.72
N GLY A 160 7.90 17.99 -3.07
CA GLY A 160 7.14 17.74 -1.85
C GLY A 160 6.68 16.30 -1.70
N GLN A 161 5.86 16.03 -0.69
CA GLN A 161 5.30 14.70 -0.44
C GLN A 161 4.01 14.49 -1.23
N TYR A 162 3.90 13.31 -1.85
CA TYR A 162 2.77 12.91 -2.67
C TYR A 162 2.37 11.47 -2.34
N THR A 163 1.10 11.17 -2.62
CA THR A 163 0.58 9.81 -2.58
C THR A 163 -0.02 9.47 -3.92
N LEU A 164 0.49 8.42 -4.56
CA LEU A 164 -0.14 7.76 -5.69
C LEU A 164 -1.12 6.71 -5.18
N ILE A 165 -2.31 6.69 -5.77
CA ILE A 165 -3.41 5.80 -5.39
C ILE A 165 -3.92 5.12 -6.67
N ALA A 166 -3.92 3.79 -6.69
CA ALA A 166 -4.68 3.01 -7.64
C ALA A 166 -5.93 2.48 -6.96
N GLU A 167 -7.10 2.73 -7.55
CA GLU A 167 -8.39 2.35 -7.02
C GLU A 167 -9.09 1.45 -8.03
N ARG A 168 -9.36 0.21 -7.64
CA ARG A 168 -10.21 -0.70 -8.40
C ARG A 168 -11.64 -0.50 -7.93
N ILE A 169 -12.54 -0.20 -8.85
CA ILE A 169 -13.95 0.11 -8.59
C ILE A 169 -14.79 -0.95 -9.29
N ASP A 170 -15.59 -1.70 -8.54
CA ASP A 170 -16.51 -2.69 -9.11
C ASP A 170 -17.84 -2.04 -9.58
N PRO A 171 -18.68 -2.77 -10.34
CA PRO A 171 -19.96 -2.24 -10.80
C PRO A 171 -20.96 -1.89 -9.68
N GLN A 172 -20.75 -2.42 -8.48
CA GLN A 172 -21.55 -2.14 -7.28
C GLN A 172 -21.02 -0.92 -6.51
N GLY A 173 -19.91 -0.34 -6.95
CA GLY A 173 -19.28 0.84 -6.34
C GLY A 173 -18.30 0.52 -5.21
N LYS A 174 -17.97 -0.75 -4.96
CA LYS A 174 -16.93 -1.11 -3.98
C LYS A 174 -15.57 -0.66 -4.49
N VAL A 175 -14.85 0.06 -3.65
CA VAL A 175 -13.50 0.55 -3.93
C VAL A 175 -12.49 -0.26 -3.13
N VAL A 176 -11.40 -0.67 -3.78
CA VAL A 176 -10.21 -1.21 -3.11
C VAL A 176 -8.99 -0.50 -3.66
N ARG A 177 -8.05 -0.17 -2.78
CA ARG A 177 -6.98 0.76 -3.10
C ARG A 177 -5.64 0.12 -2.83
N SER A 178 -4.66 0.55 -3.62
CA SER A 178 -3.24 0.39 -3.34
C SER A 178 -2.62 1.78 -3.36
N LEU A 179 -1.76 2.08 -2.38
CA LEU A 179 -1.20 3.40 -2.18
C LEU A 179 0.32 3.35 -2.10
N ARG A 180 1.00 4.34 -2.67
CA ARG A 180 2.45 4.54 -2.54
C ARG A 180 2.73 6.00 -2.23
N ASP A 181 3.47 6.23 -1.15
CA ASP A 181 3.98 7.56 -0.83
C ASP A 181 5.38 7.72 -1.43
N PHE A 182 5.65 8.90 -1.97
CA PHE A 182 6.98 9.28 -2.43
C PHE A 182 7.15 10.78 -2.37
N LYS A 183 8.41 11.19 -2.35
CA LYS A 183 8.78 12.60 -2.44
C LYS A 183 9.14 12.96 -3.88
N LEU A 184 8.51 14.00 -4.40
CA LEU A 184 9.00 14.67 -5.60
C LEU A 184 10.13 15.61 -5.23
N ILE A 185 11.25 15.50 -5.93
CA ILE A 185 12.43 16.36 -5.77
C ILE A 185 12.78 17.05 -7.08
N ASP A 186 13.62 18.08 -7.02
CA ASP A 186 14.06 18.77 -8.23
C ASP A 186 14.81 17.79 -9.15
N PRO A 187 14.59 17.81 -10.48
CA PRO A 187 15.30 16.94 -11.41
C PRO A 187 16.82 16.96 -11.25
N THR A 188 17.40 18.14 -11.00
CA THR A 188 18.84 18.29 -10.85
C THR A 188 19.37 17.71 -9.54
N GLU A 189 18.53 17.65 -8.51
CA GLU A 189 18.82 16.96 -7.24
C GLU A 189 18.71 15.44 -7.43
N PHE A 190 17.70 14.99 -8.17
CA PHE A 190 17.46 13.59 -8.48
C PHE A 190 18.66 12.94 -9.18
N ASP A 191 19.18 13.56 -10.25
CA ASP A 191 20.30 13.02 -11.04
C ASP A 191 21.55 12.78 -10.16
N ARG A 192 21.87 13.72 -9.25
CA ARG A 192 23.00 13.57 -8.32
C ARG A 192 22.82 12.39 -7.38
N THR A 193 21.62 12.22 -6.83
CA THR A 193 21.35 11.10 -5.92
C THR A 193 21.37 9.75 -6.64
N SER A 194 21.02 9.72 -7.93
CA SER A 194 21.07 8.49 -8.74
C SER A 194 22.49 8.10 -9.14
N ASP A 195 23.37 9.08 -9.35
CA ASP A 195 24.79 8.85 -9.65
C ASP A 195 25.58 8.35 -8.43
N GLU A 196 25.21 8.80 -7.22
CA GLU A 196 25.85 8.36 -5.97
C GLU A 196 25.41 6.97 -5.50
N ALA A 197 24.29 6.45 -6.02
CA ALA A 197 23.73 5.15 -5.66
C ALA A 197 24.22 3.97 -6.53
N ASN A 198 25.02 4.24 -7.57
CA ASN A 198 25.58 3.23 -8.51
C ASN A 198 27.08 2.98 -8.31
#